data_AF-A0AAV7IIZ0-F1
#
_entry.id   AF-A0AAV7IIZ0-F1
#
_cell.length_a   1.000
_cell.length_b   1.000
_cell.length_c   1.000
_cell.angle_alpha   90.00
_cell.angle_beta   90.00
_cell.angle_gamma   90.00
#
_symmetry.space_group_name_H-M   'P 1'
#
loop_
_entity.id
_entity.type
_entity.pdbx_description
1 polymer ?
#
loop_
_entity_poly.entity_id
_entity_poly.type
_entity_poly.pdbx_seq_one_letter_code
_entity_poly.pdbx_strand_id
1 'polypeptide(L)'
;WLKLPFADMNNGGLRYGSGLIMDGKYKIKVHINPFVQNQGLIEGICVRVRGKFCRNQNGIPFVSVDNIQDVILVPNRPILTTVELSILGHMTP
;
A
#
# COMPACT_ATOMS: atom_id res chain seq x y z
N TRP A 1 1.44 4.34 -6.94
CA TRP A 1 0.52 3.83 -7.98
C TRP A 1 0.33 2.34 -7.82
N LEU A 2 -0.90 1.86 -7.90
CA LEU A 2 -1.19 0.43 -7.84
C LEU A 2 -0.72 -0.21 -9.15
N LYS A 3 0.34 -1.01 -9.09
CA LYS A 3 0.88 -1.73 -10.25
C LYS A 3 0.25 -3.11 -10.43
N LEU A 4 -0.07 -3.77 -9.33
CA LEU A 4 -0.88 -4.98 -9.32
C LEU A 4 -2.08 -4.76 -8.41
N PRO A 5 -3.31 -4.91 -8.92
CA PRO A 5 -4.53 -4.89 -8.12
C PRO A 5 -4.49 -5.87 -6.95
N PHE A 6 -5.33 -5.62 -5.94
CA PHE A 6 -5.46 -6.55 -4.83
C PHE A 6 -6.14 -7.85 -5.29
N ALA A 7 -5.42 -8.95 -5.20
CA ALA A 7 -5.94 -10.29 -5.47
C ALA A 7 -6.05 -11.10 -4.18
N ASP A 8 -7.05 -11.98 -4.12
CA ASP A 8 -7.19 -12.93 -3.03
C ASP A 8 -6.06 -13.96 -3.07
N MET A 9 -5.32 -14.05 -1.98
CA MET A 9 -4.19 -14.95 -1.83
C MET A 9 -4.50 -15.96 -0.74
N ASN A 10 -4.23 -17.23 -1.02
CA ASN A 10 -4.21 -18.29 -0.02
C ASN A 10 -2.78 -18.83 0.09
N ASN A 11 -2.18 -18.72 1.27
CA ASN A 11 -0.87 -19.29 1.54
C ASN A 11 -0.90 -20.06 2.85
N GLY A 12 -0.97 -21.40 2.76
CA GLY A 12 -0.90 -22.28 3.92
C GLY A 12 -2.00 -22.04 4.97
N GLY A 13 -3.22 -21.68 4.54
CA GLY A 13 -4.37 -21.43 5.42
C GLY A 13 -4.54 -19.96 5.84
N LEU A 14 -3.57 -19.09 5.54
CA LEU A 14 -3.73 -17.65 5.68
C LEU A 14 -4.33 -17.07 4.38
N ARG A 15 -5.53 -16.51 4.49
CA ARG A 15 -6.24 -15.82 3.39
C ARG A 15 -6.12 -14.31 3.57
N TYR A 16 -5.63 -13.61 2.54
CA TYR A 16 -5.43 -12.17 2.57
C TYR A 16 -5.41 -11.60 1.16
N GLY A 17 -5.61 -10.29 1.02
CA GLY A 17 -5.49 -9.59 -0.25
C GLY A 17 -4.07 -9.12 -0.45
N SER A 18 -3.47 -9.33 -1.61
CA SER A 18 -2.13 -8.82 -1.94
C SER A 18 -2.18 -7.89 -3.13
N GLY A 19 -1.67 -6.68 -2.95
CA GLY A 19 -1.47 -5.68 -4.01
C GLY A 19 -0.03 -5.20 -4.05
N LEU A 20 0.39 -4.65 -5.19
CA LEU A 20 1.72 -4.06 -5.37
C LEU A 20 1.61 -2.58 -5.68
N ILE A 21 2.26 -1.76 -4.88
CA ILE A 21 2.38 -0.32 -5.11
C ILE A 21 3.79 0.00 -5.61
N MET A 22 3.85 0.82 -6.65
CA MET A 22 5.10 1.33 -7.21
C MET A 22 5.08 2.86 -7.36
N ASP A 23 6.26 3.46 -7.19
CA ASP A 23 6.56 4.85 -7.52
C ASP A 23 8.02 4.93 -8.04
N GLY A 24 8.19 5.11 -9.34
CA GLY A 24 9.50 4.98 -10.00
C GLY A 24 10.16 3.63 -9.72
N LYS A 25 11.36 3.64 -9.12
CA LYS A 25 12.11 2.44 -8.73
C LYS A 25 11.65 1.83 -7.40
N TYR A 26 10.84 2.55 -6.62
CA TYR A 26 10.39 2.10 -5.31
C TYR A 26 9.17 1.20 -5.46
N LYS A 27 9.18 0.08 -4.75
CA LYS A 27 8.09 -0.91 -4.74
C LYS A 27 7.81 -1.39 -3.32
N ILE A 28 6.53 -1.56 -2.99
CA ILE A 28 6.10 -2.10 -1.70
C ILE A 28 4.86 -2.99 -1.89
N LYS A 29 4.87 -4.16 -1.25
CA LYS A 29 3.69 -5.04 -1.19
C LYS A 29 2.76 -4.56 -0.08
N VAL A 30 1.46 -4.68 -0.33
CA VAL A 30 0.42 -4.38 0.66
C VAL A 30 -0.44 -5.61 0.85
N HIS A 31 -0.59 -6.03 2.10
CA HIS A 31 -1.41 -7.18 2.50
C HIS A 31 -2.61 -6.70 3.30
N ILE A 32 -3.81 -7.14 2.92
CA ILE A 32 -5.07 -6.74 3.57
C ILE A 32 -5.72 -7.97 4.20
N ASN A 33 -6.01 -7.94 5.49
CA ASN A 33 -6.69 -9.02 6.20
C ASN A 33 -7.66 -8.48 7.26
N PRO A 34 -8.97 -8.77 7.18
CA PRO A 34 -9.64 -9.59 6.18
C PRO A 34 -9.72 -8.92 4.79
N PHE A 35 -9.66 -9.73 3.73
CA PHE A 35 -9.75 -9.22 2.36
C PHE A 35 -11.18 -9.20 1.85
N VAL A 36 -11.57 -8.05 1.29
CA VAL A 36 -12.81 -7.85 0.55
C VAL A 36 -12.43 -7.25 -0.79
N GLN A 37 -12.94 -7.85 -1.88
CA GLN A 37 -12.68 -7.36 -3.23
C GLN A 37 -13.29 -5.96 -3.40
N ASN A 38 -12.51 -5.03 -3.95
CA ASN A 38 -12.95 -3.67 -4.24
C ASN A 38 -12.73 -3.37 -5.73
N GLN A 39 -13.83 -3.17 -6.46
CA GLN A 39 -13.81 -2.94 -7.92
C GLN A 39 -13.17 -1.59 -8.31
N GLY A 40 -13.04 -0.65 -7.37
CA GLY A 40 -12.35 0.62 -7.60
C GLY A 40 -10.82 0.51 -7.51
N LEU A 41 -10.28 -0.58 -6.97
CA LEU A 41 -8.83 -0.76 -6.77
C LEU A 41 -8.15 -1.47 -7.96
N ILE A 42 -8.21 -0.84 -9.14
CA ILE A 42 -7.65 -1.36 -10.40
C ILE A 42 -6.22 -0.90 -10.67
N GLU A 43 -5.54 -1.48 -11.66
CA GLU A 43 -4.17 -1.05 -12.02
C GLU A 43 -4.15 0.42 -12.48
N GLY A 44 -3.08 1.13 -12.13
CA GLY A 44 -2.84 2.48 -12.62
C GLY A 44 -3.48 3.59 -11.79
N ILE A 45 -4.19 3.27 -10.71
CA ILE A 45 -4.72 4.28 -9.77
C ILE A 45 -3.65 4.71 -8.76
N CYS A 46 -3.77 5.95 -8.28
CA CYS A 46 -3.02 6.40 -7.10
C CYS A 46 -3.82 6.04 -5.85
N VAL A 47 -3.15 5.45 -4.85
CA VAL A 47 -3.76 5.08 -3.57
C VAL A 47 -2.93 5.60 -2.41
N ARG A 48 -3.62 5.97 -1.34
CA ARG A 48 -3.06 6.16 -0.01
C ARG A 48 -3.36 4.90 0.78
N VAL A 49 -2.34 4.34 1.40
CA VAL A 49 -2.48 3.16 2.28
C VAL A 49 -2.13 3.56 3.69
N ARG A 50 -3.04 3.31 4.62
CA ARG A 50 -2.78 3.35 6.06
C ARG A 50 -2.61 1.91 6.56
N GLY A 51 -1.50 1.64 7.23
CA GLY A 51 -1.20 0.30 7.71
C GLY A 51 0.07 0.26 8.54
N LYS A 52 0.41 -0.94 9.01
CA LYS A 52 1.62 -1.21 9.79
C LYS A 52 2.74 -1.67 8.85
N PHE A 53 3.94 -1.14 9.02
CA PHE A 53 5.10 -1.61 8.30
C PHE A 53 5.63 -2.90 8.93
N CYS A 54 5.72 -3.96 8.15
CA CYS A 54 6.09 -5.30 8.60
C CYS A 54 7.19 -5.90 7.71
N ARG A 55 7.80 -7.00 8.15
CA ARG A 55 8.72 -7.83 7.36
C ARG A 55 8.27 -9.28 7.42
N ASN A 56 8.35 -10.00 6.30
CA ASN A 56 8.08 -11.43 6.31
C ASN A 56 9.29 -12.22 6.85
N GLN A 57 9.17 -13.55 6.92
CA GLN A 57 10.23 -14.44 7.40
C GLN A 57 11.55 -14.30 6.61
N ASN A 58 11.48 -13.89 5.34
CA ASN A 58 12.64 -13.64 4.49
C ASN A 58 13.16 -12.19 4.59
N GLY A 59 12.69 -11.41 5.56
CA GLY A 59 13.08 -10.01 5.77
C GLY A 59 12.50 -9.01 4.76
N ILE A 60 11.66 -9.45 3.83
CA ILE A 60 11.08 -8.61 2.77
C ILE A 60 10.01 -7.70 3.37
N PRO A 61 10.11 -6.37 3.19
CA PRO A 61 9.14 -5.44 3.75
C PRO A 61 7.79 -5.48 3.03
N PHE A 62 6.72 -5.30 3.80
CA PHE A 62 5.36 -5.14 3.30
C PHE A 62 4.55 -4.26 4.27
N VAL A 63 3.43 -3.71 3.80
CA VAL A 63 2.47 -2.99 4.65
C VAL A 63 1.31 -3.93 4.96
N SER A 64 1.05 -4.18 6.24
CA SER A 64 -0.15 -4.89 6.71
C SER A 64 -1.27 -3.90 6.95
N VAL A 65 -2.44 -4.19 6.39
CA VAL A 65 -3.64 -3.36 6.46
C VAL A 65 -4.76 -4.18 7.07
N ASP A 66 -5.37 -3.65 8.12
CA ASP A 66 -6.38 -4.35 8.90
C ASP A 66 -7.79 -4.19 8.29
N ASN A 67 -8.00 -3.23 7.37
CA ASN A 67 -9.28 -2.98 6.69
C ASN A 67 -9.10 -2.40 5.27
N ILE A 68 -9.88 -2.87 4.30
CA ILE A 68 -9.88 -2.34 2.92
C ILE A 68 -10.18 -0.83 2.84
N GLN A 69 -10.91 -0.28 3.82
CA GLN A 69 -11.22 1.16 3.91
C GLN A 69 -9.99 2.03 4.19
N ASP A 70 -8.90 1.44 4.69
CA ASP A 70 -7.62 2.12 4.86
C ASP A 70 -6.80 2.22 3.56
N VAL A 71 -7.35 1.70 2.45
CA VAL A 71 -6.84 1.90 1.09
C VAL A 71 -7.75 2.87 0.36
N ILE A 72 -7.30 4.12 0.28
CA ILE A 72 -8.11 5.24 -0.24
C ILE A 72 -7.59 5.61 -1.62
N LEU A 73 -8.51 5.73 -2.58
CA LEU A 73 -8.25 6.30 -3.90
C LEU A 73 -7.86 7.77 -3.77
N VAL A 74 -6.75 8.17 -4.38
CA VAL A 74 -6.32 9.56 -4.42
C VAL A 74 -6.33 10.01 -5.88
N PRO A 75 -7.00 11.11 -6.23
CA PRO A 75 -7.12 11.53 -7.63
C PRO A 75 -5.77 11.90 -8.25
N ASN A 76 -4.79 12.31 -7.44
CA ASN A 76 -3.45 12.71 -7.87
C ASN A 76 -2.38 12.20 -6.89
N ARG A 77 -1.12 12.20 -7.33
CA ARG A 77 0.04 11.98 -6.44
C ARG A 77 -0.07 12.99 -5.28
N PRO A 78 -0.09 12.54 -4.01
CA PRO A 78 -0.16 13.48 -2.90
C PRO A 78 1.06 14.40 -2.94
N ILE A 79 0.81 15.70 -2.98
CA ILE A 79 1.84 16.71 -2.71
C ILE A 79 1.95 16.73 -1.19
N LEU A 80 3.06 16.18 -0.68
CA LEU A 80 3.32 16.21 0.75
C LEU A 80 3.44 17.66 1.19
N THR A 81 2.77 18.00 2.29
CA THR A 81 2.90 19.32 2.90
C THR A 81 4.32 19.52 3.43
N THR A 82 4.75 20.77 3.61
CA THR A 82 6.05 21.10 4.21
C THR A 82 6.24 20.44 5.58
N VAL A 83 5.16 20.27 6.36
CA VAL A 83 5.18 19.57 7.66
C VAL A 83 5.41 18.07 7.48
N GLU A 84 4.76 17.43 6.52
CA GLU A 84 4.98 16.01 6.25
C GLU A 84 6.39 15.74 5.68
N LEU A 85 6.91 16.66 4.86
CA LEU A 85 8.28 16.60 4.36
C LEU A 85 9.32 16.77 5.48
N SER A 86 9.09 17.70 6.43
CA SER A 86 10.00 17.91 7.55
C SER A 86 10.06 16.72 8.51
N ILE A 87 8.91 16.06 8.74
CA ILE A 87 8.83 14.80 9.50
C ILE A 87 9.63 13.67 8.82
N LEU A 88 9.70 13.67 7.49
CA LEU A 88 10.47 12.69 6.71
C LEU A 88 11.95 13.07 6.55
N GLY A 89 12.43 14.12 7.22
CA GLY A 89 13.82 14.57 7.13
C GLY A 89 14.17 15.27 5.80
N HIS A 90 13.17 15.54 4.95
CA HIS A 90 13.33 16.39 3.79
C HIS A 90 13.13 17.84 4.22
N MET A 91 14.21 18.48 4.68
CA MET A 91 14.25 19.95 4.76
C MET A 91 14.43 20.47 3.33
N THR A 92 13.43 21.16 2.79
CA THR A 92 13.66 22.02 1.62
C THR A 92 14.60 23.15 2.02
N PRO A 93 15.52 23.60 1.14
CA PRO A 93 16.29 24.82 1.35
C PRO A 93 15.40 26.04 1.62
#